data_AF-A0A4Y3I1I4-F1
#
_entry.id   AF-A0A4Y3I1I4-F1
#
_cell.length_a   1.000
_cell.length_b   1.000
_cell.length_c   1.000
_cell.angle_alpha   90.00
_cell.angle_beta   90.00
_cell.angle_gamma   90.00
#
_symmetry.space_group_name_H-M   'P 1'
#
loop_
_entity.id
_entity.type
_entity.pdbx_description
1 polymer ?
#
loop_
_entity_poly.entity_id
_entity_poly.type
_entity_poly.pdbx_seq_one_letter_code
_entity_poly.pdbx_strand_id
1 'polypeptide(L)'
;MKTEMVRARVSSQLKHESEEILAELGMSMSDAIRIFLSQVKLRHEFPVELKVPNQETLKAMQESVTDDRYDSSDDLFNDVLGSDCAKN
;
A
#
# COMPACT_ATOMS: atom_id res chain seq x y z
N MET A 1 9.29 -29.11 3.94
CA MET A 1 8.89 -27.68 3.95
C MET A 1 7.74 -27.53 4.92
N LYS A 2 7.80 -26.56 5.85
CA LYS A 2 6.69 -26.31 6.78
C LYS A 2 5.62 -25.51 6.05
N THR A 3 4.39 -26.01 6.04
CA THR A 3 3.24 -25.32 5.45
C THR A 3 2.48 -24.61 6.55
N GLU A 4 2.17 -23.33 6.35
CA GLU A 4 1.35 -22.54 7.25
C GLU A 4 0.02 -22.20 6.56
N MET A 5 -1.07 -22.17 7.32
CA MET A 5 -2.41 -21.88 6.79
C MET A 5 -2.76 -20.40 6.96
N VAL A 6 -3.13 -19.74 5.87
CA VAL A 6 -3.68 -18.38 5.88
C VAL A 6 -5.21 -18.47 5.99
N ARG A 7 -5.79 -17.82 7.00
CA ARG A 7 -7.25 -17.71 7.18
C ARG A 7 -7.65 -16.25 7.19
N ALA A 8 -8.55 -15.85 6.30
CA ALA A 8 -9.12 -14.51 6.23
C ALA A 8 -10.65 -14.59 6.30
N ARG A 9 -11.27 -13.63 6.97
CA ARG A 9 -12.73 -13.49 6.97
C ARG A 9 -13.12 -12.67 5.75
N VAL A 10 -14.05 -13.19 4.97
CA VAL A 10 -14.63 -12.54 3.79
C VAL A 10 -16.14 -12.75 3.80
N SER A 11 -16.90 -11.86 3.15
CA SER A 11 -18.33 -12.10 2.97
C SER A 11 -18.56 -13.30 2.06
N SER A 12 -19.68 -14.01 2.27
CA SER A 12 -20.04 -15.17 1.44
C SER A 12 -20.18 -14.78 -0.02
N GLN A 13 -20.75 -13.60 -0.29
CA GLN A 13 -20.92 -13.07 -1.64
C GLN A 13 -19.56 -12.85 -2.32
N LEU A 14 -18.63 -12.15 -1.65
CA LEU A 14 -17.30 -11.87 -2.22
C LEU A 14 -16.54 -13.16 -2.53
N LYS A 15 -16.63 -14.16 -1.64
CA LYS A 15 -15.99 -15.46 -1.86
C LYS A 15 -16.54 -16.13 -3.12
N HIS A 16 -17.86 -16.18 -3.26
CA HIS A 16 -18.52 -16.89 -4.36
C HIS A 16 -18.24 -16.23 -5.72
N GLU A 17 -18.45 -14.91 -5.82
CA GLU A 17 -18.19 -14.15 -7.05
C GLU A 17 -16.72 -14.24 -7.47
N SER A 18 -15.79 -14.14 -6.51
CA SER A 18 -14.37 -14.26 -6.81
C SER A 18 -13.99 -15.68 -7.26
N GLU A 19 -14.59 -16.71 -6.69
CA GLU A 19 -14.30 -18.11 -7.03
C GLU A 19 -14.77 -18.45 -8.46
N GLU A 20 -15.90 -17.91 -8.90
CA GLU A 20 -16.38 -18.04 -10.28
C GLU A 20 -15.42 -17.38 -11.28
N ILE A 21 -15.05 -16.12 -11.03
CA ILE A 21 -14.13 -15.37 -11.91
C ILE A 21 -12.76 -16.07 -11.98
N LEU A 22 -12.23 -16.54 -10.84
CA LEU A 22 -10.95 -17.24 -10.80
C LEU A 22 -11.02 -18.59 -11.52
N ALA A 23 -12.15 -19.30 -11.43
CA ALA A 23 -12.36 -20.55 -12.16
C ALA A 23 -12.39 -20.35 -13.68
N GLU A 24 -12.99 -19.26 -14.17
CA GLU A 24 -12.94 -18.87 -15.59
C GLU A 24 -11.50 -18.61 -16.06
N LEU A 25 -10.64 -18.10 -15.18
CA LEU A 25 -9.21 -17.92 -15.42
C LEU A 25 -8.38 -19.21 -15.20
N GLY A 26 -9.01 -20.33 -14.85
CA GLY A 26 -8.35 -21.62 -14.64
C GLY A 26 -7.55 -21.71 -13.35
N MET A 27 -7.88 -20.93 -12.32
CA MET A 27 -7.15 -20.89 -11.05
C MET A 27 -8.06 -21.07 -9.85
N SER A 28 -7.54 -21.69 -8.79
CA SER A 28 -8.26 -21.77 -7.52
C SER A 28 -8.05 -20.52 -6.66
N MET A 29 -8.93 -20.29 -5.70
CA MET A 29 -8.75 -19.25 -4.66
C MET A 29 -7.38 -19.37 -3.96
N SER A 30 -6.91 -20.60 -3.73
CA SER A 30 -5.61 -20.82 -3.10
C SER A 30 -4.44 -20.43 -4.00
N ASP A 31 -4.57 -20.60 -5.32
CA ASP A 31 -3.54 -20.18 -6.28
C ASP A 31 -3.44 -18.66 -6.35
N ALA A 32 -4.58 -17.97 -6.39
CA ALA A 32 -4.63 -16.52 -6.36
C ALA A 32 -3.95 -15.95 -5.11
N ILE A 33 -4.24 -16.51 -3.92
CA ILE A 33 -3.61 -16.10 -2.65
C ILE A 33 -2.10 -16.38 -2.67
N ARG A 34 -1.67 -17.53 -3.21
CA ARG A 34 -0.25 -17.86 -3.35
C ARG A 34 0.47 -16.84 -4.23
N ILE A 35 -0.10 -16.53 -5.39
CA ILE A 35 0.47 -15.55 -6.33
C ILE A 35 0.55 -14.18 -5.67
N PHE A 36 -0.50 -13.73 -4.99
CA PHE A 36 -0.52 -12.47 -4.26
C PHE A 36 0.64 -12.37 -3.26
N LEU A 37 0.78 -13.37 -2.37
CA LEU A 37 1.86 -13.39 -1.37
C LEU A 37 3.25 -13.47 -2.01
N SER A 38 3.38 -14.21 -3.13
CA SER A 38 4.62 -14.27 -3.90
C SER A 38 5.01 -12.91 -4.48
N GLN A 39 4.05 -12.14 -5.01
CA GLN A 39 4.32 -10.81 -5.53
C GLN A 39 4.72 -9.83 -4.43
N VAL A 40 4.04 -9.85 -3.28
CA VAL A 40 4.40 -9.02 -2.12
C VAL A 40 5.84 -9.33 -1.69
N LYS A 41 6.20 -10.61 -1.57
CA LYS A 41 7.56 -11.02 -1.21
C LYS A 41 8.60 -10.58 -2.23
N LEU A 42 8.29 -10.69 -3.52
CA LEU A 42 9.25 -10.41 -4.60
C LEU A 42 9.54 -8.92 -4.73
N ARG A 43 8.50 -8.09 -4.65
CA ARG A 43 8.58 -6.67 -4.98
C ARG A 43 8.71 -5.76 -3.77
N HIS A 44 8.47 -6.29 -2.56
CA HIS A 44 8.39 -5.50 -1.33
C HIS A 44 7.35 -4.37 -1.40
N GLU A 45 6.32 -4.54 -2.23
CA GLU A 45 5.24 -3.58 -2.45
C GLU A 45 3.89 -4.29 -2.47
N PHE A 46 2.80 -3.52 -2.37
CA PHE A 46 1.46 -4.06 -2.56
C PHE A 46 1.22 -4.30 -4.06
N PRO A 47 0.86 -5.53 -4.49
CA PRO A 47 0.90 -5.94 -5.89
C PRO A 47 -0.27 -5.41 -6.75
N VAL A 48 -1.10 -4.53 -6.18
CA VAL A 48 -2.26 -3.93 -6.84
C VAL A 48 -2.09 -2.41 -6.74
N GLU A 49 -2.36 -1.70 -7.84
CA GLU A 49 -2.28 -0.25 -7.85
C GLU A 49 -3.27 0.36 -6.86
N LEU A 50 -2.75 1.03 -5.83
CA LEU A 50 -3.56 1.78 -4.88
C LEU A 50 -3.98 3.12 -5.52
N LYS A 51 -5.11 3.10 -6.24
CA LYS A 51 -5.60 4.29 -6.98
C LYS A 51 -6.33 5.32 -6.12
N VAL A 52 -6.82 4.90 -4.96
CA VAL A 52 -7.64 5.76 -4.10
C VAL A 52 -6.79 6.23 -2.91
N PRO A 53 -6.50 7.54 -2.78
CA PRO A 53 -5.80 8.07 -1.62
C PRO A 53 -6.60 7.82 -0.34
N ASN A 54 -5.89 7.60 0.76
CA ASN A 54 -6.53 7.41 2.06
C ASN A 54 -7.10 8.73 2.59
N GLN A 55 -7.88 8.65 3.69
CA GLN A 55 -8.52 9.84 4.27
C GLN A 55 -7.51 10.89 4.76
N GLU A 56 -6.34 10.48 5.21
CA GLU A 56 -5.29 11.39 5.70
C GLU A 56 -4.68 12.17 4.53
N THR A 57 -4.32 11.49 3.44
CA THR A 57 -3.83 12.11 2.21
C THR A 57 -4.87 13.07 1.63
N LEU A 58 -6.15 12.69 1.63
CA LEU A 58 -7.23 13.56 1.15
C LEU A 58 -7.36 14.84 1.99
N LYS A 59 -7.19 14.75 3.31
CA LYS A 59 -7.19 15.94 4.18
C LYS A 59 -6.01 16.85 3.88
N ALA A 60 -4.80 16.29 3.80
CA ALA A 60 -3.60 17.05 3.45
C ALA A 60 -3.71 17.75 2.09
N MET A 61 -4.37 17.12 1.10
CA MET A 61 -4.63 17.75 -0.21
C MET A 61 -5.68 18.87 -0.15
N GLN A 62 -6.55 18.90 0.86
CA GLN A 62 -7.57 19.93 1.08
C GLN A 62 -7.09 21.07 2.00
N GLU A 63 -5.99 20.86 2.72
CA GLU A 63 -5.38 21.87 3.57
C GLU A 63 -4.85 23.04 2.74
N SER A 64 -4.90 24.24 3.32
CA SER A 64 -4.38 25.44 2.66
C SER A 64 -2.86 25.32 2.54
N VAL A 65 -2.35 25.55 1.33
CA VAL A 65 -0.90 25.64 1.09
C VAL A 65 -0.34 26.80 1.91
N THR A 66 0.71 26.55 2.69
CA THR A 66 1.47 27.60 3.36
C THR A 66 2.24 28.41 2.32
N ASP A 67 2.29 29.74 2.45
CA ASP A 67 3.06 30.61 1.53
C ASP A 67 4.54 30.70 1.96
N ASP A 68 5.02 29.72 2.73
CA ASP A 68 6.39 29.66 3.18
C ASP A 68 7.30 29.39 1.98
N ARG A 69 8.24 30.31 1.75
CA ARG A 69 9.24 30.21 0.69
C ARG A 69 10.61 30.06 1.33
N TYR A 70 11.37 29.13 0.79
CA TYR A 70 12.73 28.85 1.21
C TYR A 70 13.66 29.13 0.05
N ASP A 71 14.80 29.77 0.34
CA ASP A 71 15.78 30.14 -0.67
C ASP A 71 16.62 28.92 -1.14
N SER A 72 16.65 27.84 -0.35
CA SER A 72 17.34 26.59 -0.67
C SER A 72 16.58 25.36 -0.19
N SER A 73 16.91 24.18 -0.75
CA SER A 73 16.38 22.90 -0.26
C SER A 73 16.80 22.61 1.17
N ASP A 74 17.99 23.05 1.57
CA ASP A 74 18.54 22.81 2.91
C ASP A 74 17.75 23.58 3.97
N ASP A 75 17.32 24.82 3.65
CA ASP A 75 16.48 25.63 4.55
C ASP A 75 15.10 24.99 4.77
N LEU A 76 14.49 24.43 3.71
CA LEU A 76 13.23 23.68 3.83
C LEU A 76 13.38 22.45 4.73
N PHE A 77 14.43 21.65 4.52
CA PHE A 77 14.64 20.44 5.30
C PHE A 77 14.95 20.73 6.78
N ASN A 78 15.70 21.80 7.06
CA ASN A 78 15.98 22.22 8.44
C ASN A 78 14.71 22.61 9.21
N ASP A 79 13.76 23.24 8.55
CA ASP A 79 12.48 23.65 9.14
C ASP A 79 11.53 22.46 9.33
N VAL A 80 11.36 21.61 8.31
CA VAL A 80 10.41 20.49 8.34
C VAL A 80 10.88 19.32 9.19
N LEU A 81 12.18 18.96 9.10
CA LEU A 81 12.73 17.78 9.78
C LEU A 81 13.36 18.10 11.14
N GLY A 82 13.52 19.39 11.46
CA GLY A 82 14.31 19.86 12.59
C GLY A 82 15.82 19.67 12.33
N SER A 83 16.64 20.58 12.85
CA SER A 83 18.09 20.59 12.68
C SER A 83 18.80 19.47 13.49
N ASP A 84 18.54 18.21 13.14
CA ASP A 84 19.25 17.01 13.64
C ASP A 84 20.18 16.37 12.58
N CYS A 85 20.44 17.06 11.46
CA CYS A 85 21.43 16.61 10.46
C CYS A 85 22.88 17.02 10.78
N ALA A 86 23.16 17.66 11.92
CA ALA A 86 24.50 18.06 12.32
C ALA A 86 24.98 17.28 13.56
N LYS A 87 25.27 15.98 13.42
CA LYS A 87 26.23 15.24 14.28
C LYS A 87 26.56 13.87 13.70
N ASN A 88 27.62 13.83 12.88
CA ASN A 88 28.69 12.83 13.03
C ASN A 88 29.98 13.36 12.43
#